data_AF-A0A2H3IPQ1-F1
#
_entry.id   AF-A0A2H3IPQ1-F1
#
_cell.length_a   1.000
_cell.length_b   1.000
_cell.length_c   1.000
_cell.angle_alpha   90.00
_cell.angle_beta   90.00
_cell.angle_gamma   90.00
#
_symmetry.space_group_name_H-M   'P 1'
#
loop_
_entity.id
_entity.type
_entity.pdbx_description
1 polymer ?
#
loop_
_entity_poly.entity_id
_entity_poly.type
_entity_poly.pdbx_seq_one_letter_code
_entity_poly.pdbx_strand_id
1 'polypeptide(L)'
;MTANNANNATSIQWSSPNVEAKMNPRTQTFSRKGFTITTQKLPILKAGPIEEMTNKLGITPPEMIFGDNFVAIEHNISGWGIAFNTFDALDKVDKTGAAMLKVAYSKEWQKSREHTHDGIKEVVKPFDWSYSTDYKGTEKPDAPALSPSDVEIPIELLKRPDPILFFDDVMLYEDELADNGISMLSCKIRVMPDRLLLLARFFMRLDNVVFRLRDTRIYVDFNKAEVIRDYQAREMGYEDVRKALASGREDIAAVMRDPNRLAQVLPIVDHSLERTSKSVHTISHSLPTRPGYIATTKNNSTSSNRSEVRSVLNPSRRNFSATPTASASSGILKSLSQGGAAETYVSYGFTQKLYEACSSQADYEIPQLAQKGVEVPKTANGEELGVGEGWWYKELELLPTFSSWSQVTFLHMYLLTVRIRALPSPDSVRTHSRHLFDHFSHNAEQRMATLHNISSRSIRNKYLKDLFIQWRGVLAAYDEGLVKGDAVLGAAVWRNIWKASGTTHDGRDLDWTQVATVVAYMRRVLSDLAKTNEADLVFDLVGSDSVAGKEKKAIFGPRGIDMKLGGMK
;
A
#
# COMPACT_ATOMS: atom_id res chain seq x y z
N MET A 1 -24.57 34.62 35.80
CA MET A 1 -25.33 33.40 35.40
C MET A 1 -25.35 33.36 33.89
N THR A 2 -24.37 32.73 33.28
CA THR A 2 -24.26 32.59 31.83
C THR A 2 -23.95 31.13 31.55
N ALA A 3 -24.92 30.45 30.96
CA ALA A 3 -24.89 29.03 30.69
C ALA A 3 -23.87 28.72 29.57
N ASN A 4 -22.99 27.77 29.85
CA ASN A 4 -22.08 27.15 28.88
C ASN A 4 -22.88 26.29 27.90
N ASN A 5 -22.77 26.58 26.61
CA ASN A 5 -23.18 25.66 25.54
C ASN A 5 -22.02 24.69 25.25
N ALA A 6 -22.03 23.55 25.92
CA ALA A 6 -21.26 22.38 25.52
C ALA A 6 -22.19 21.48 24.69
N ASN A 7 -22.01 21.43 23.38
CA ASN A 7 -22.55 20.39 22.50
C ASN A 7 -21.91 20.50 21.11
N ASN A 8 -20.78 19.82 20.93
CA ASN A 8 -20.31 19.34 19.61
C ASN A 8 -19.46 18.07 19.84
N ALA A 9 -20.13 17.04 20.34
CA ALA A 9 -19.71 15.66 20.16
C ALA A 9 -20.46 15.15 18.93
N THR A 10 -19.74 14.54 17.98
CA THR A 10 -20.29 13.74 16.90
C THR A 10 -21.14 12.64 17.51
N SER A 11 -22.43 12.91 17.67
CA SER A 11 -23.41 11.93 18.12
C SER A 11 -23.53 10.89 17.02
N ILE A 12 -23.39 9.61 17.39
CA ILE A 12 -23.82 8.51 16.54
C ILE A 12 -25.31 8.76 16.27
N GLN A 13 -25.63 9.21 15.05
CA GLN A 13 -27.02 9.35 14.62
C GLN A 13 -27.61 7.94 14.46
N TRP A 14 -28.08 7.39 15.57
CA TRP A 14 -28.99 6.26 15.58
C TRP A 14 -30.27 6.70 14.84
N SER A 15 -30.70 5.92 13.85
CA SER A 15 -31.75 6.38 12.95
C SER A 15 -33.03 6.75 13.73
N SER A 16 -33.48 7.99 13.58
CA SER A 16 -34.80 8.44 14.02
C SER A 16 -35.67 8.61 12.77
N PRO A 17 -36.84 7.95 12.67
CA PRO A 17 -37.79 8.26 11.61
C PRO A 17 -38.45 9.61 11.96
N ASN A 18 -38.32 10.58 11.06
CA ASN A 18 -38.78 11.98 11.15
C ASN A 18 -37.83 12.97 11.81
N VAL A 19 -36.85 13.46 11.04
CA VAL A 19 -36.64 14.90 10.73
C VAL A 19 -35.90 14.93 9.38
N GLU A 20 -36.22 15.86 8.49
CA GLU A 20 -35.52 16.13 7.23
C GLU A 20 -34.02 16.44 7.48
N ALA A 21 -33.20 15.40 7.67
CA ALA A 21 -31.76 15.51 7.67
C ALA A 21 -31.29 15.45 6.21
N LYS A 22 -30.63 16.52 5.75
CA LYS A 22 -29.95 16.57 4.45
C LYS A 22 -29.09 15.30 4.28
N MET A 23 -29.59 14.34 3.48
CA MET A 23 -28.88 13.10 3.18
C MET A 23 -27.51 13.44 2.58
N ASN A 24 -26.45 13.03 3.25
CA ASN A 24 -25.11 13.05 2.68
C ASN A 24 -25.07 12.00 1.56
N PRO A 25 -24.74 12.35 0.29
CA PRO A 25 -24.80 11.43 -0.85
C PRO A 25 -23.85 10.23 -0.79
N ARG A 26 -23.03 10.11 0.27
CA ARG A 26 -22.06 9.02 0.47
C ARG A 26 -22.45 8.01 1.56
N THR A 27 -23.58 8.21 2.22
CA THR A 27 -24.13 7.23 3.16
C THR A 27 -24.98 6.22 2.38
N GLN A 28 -24.68 4.93 2.53
CA GLN A 28 -25.47 3.87 1.94
C GLN A 28 -26.33 3.21 3.03
N THR A 29 -27.59 2.96 2.72
CA THR A 29 -28.51 2.27 3.63
C THR A 29 -29.12 1.08 2.90
N PHE A 30 -29.15 -0.08 3.56
CA PHE A 30 -29.76 -1.31 3.07
C PHE A 30 -30.63 -1.93 4.16
N SER A 31 -31.90 -2.20 3.88
CA SER A 31 -32.81 -2.80 4.84
C SER A 31 -33.29 -4.17 4.40
N ARG A 32 -33.32 -5.13 5.33
CA ARG A 32 -33.80 -6.48 5.09
C ARG A 32 -34.37 -7.10 6.36
N LYS A 33 -35.60 -7.62 6.28
CA LYS A 33 -36.24 -8.42 7.35
C LYS A 33 -36.14 -7.78 8.74
N GLY A 34 -36.46 -6.48 8.84
CA GLY A 34 -36.42 -5.72 10.09
C GLY A 34 -35.06 -5.15 10.47
N PHE A 35 -33.98 -5.54 9.80
CA PHE A 35 -32.64 -4.98 10.01
C PHE A 35 -32.35 -3.87 9.00
N THR A 36 -31.71 -2.81 9.47
CA THR A 36 -31.20 -1.68 8.68
C THR A 36 -29.69 -1.62 8.85
N ILE A 37 -28.98 -1.64 7.72
CA ILE A 37 -27.52 -1.54 7.64
C ILE A 37 -27.22 -0.17 7.07
N THR A 38 -26.35 0.58 7.73
CA THR A 38 -25.90 1.89 7.27
C THR A 38 -24.39 1.93 7.22
N THR A 39 -23.81 2.31 6.08
CA THR A 39 -22.37 2.49 5.92
C THR A 39 -22.05 3.89 5.45
N GLN A 40 -20.94 4.45 5.95
CA GLN A 40 -20.44 5.75 5.54
C GLN A 40 -18.95 5.68 5.25
N LYS A 41 -18.56 6.22 4.09
CA LYS A 41 -17.17 6.35 3.65
C LYS A 41 -16.90 7.79 3.22
N LEU A 42 -16.19 8.51 4.06
CA LEU A 42 -15.69 9.86 3.85
C LEU A 42 -14.15 9.86 3.81
N PRO A 43 -13.52 10.95 3.34
CA PRO A 43 -12.06 11.05 3.30
C PRO A 43 -11.49 11.11 4.72
N ILE A 44 -10.15 11.03 4.80
CA ILE A 44 -9.44 11.26 6.06
C ILE A 44 -9.81 12.62 6.67
N LEU A 45 -9.79 12.71 8.01
CA LEU A 45 -10.04 13.96 8.71
C LEU A 45 -9.01 15.04 8.32
N LYS A 46 -9.43 16.30 8.43
CA LYS A 46 -8.56 17.47 8.27
C LYS A 46 -8.01 17.90 9.64
N ALA A 47 -7.04 18.83 9.63
CA ALA A 47 -6.35 19.31 10.84
C ALA A 47 -7.29 19.68 12.00
N GLY A 48 -8.33 20.49 11.77
CA GLY A 48 -9.27 20.89 12.84
C GLY A 48 -9.96 19.71 13.55
N PRO A 49 -10.70 18.84 12.83
CA PRO A 49 -11.28 17.63 13.43
C PRO A 49 -10.25 16.67 14.06
N ILE A 50 -9.01 16.62 13.55
CA ILE A 50 -7.93 15.83 14.17
C ILE A 50 -7.54 16.42 15.53
N GLU A 51 -7.38 17.74 15.65
CA GLU A 51 -7.09 18.40 16.92
C GLU A 51 -8.21 18.16 17.94
N GLU A 52 -9.47 18.28 17.52
CA GLU A 52 -10.62 17.98 18.39
C GLU A 52 -10.63 16.53 18.86
N MET A 53 -10.35 15.58 17.96
CA MET A 53 -10.26 14.16 18.28
C MET A 53 -9.09 13.87 19.23
N THR A 54 -7.93 14.49 19.00
CA THR A 54 -6.73 14.37 19.85
C THR A 54 -7.04 14.82 21.27
N ASN A 55 -7.68 16.00 21.41
CA ASN A 55 -8.07 16.55 22.70
C ASN A 55 -9.06 15.65 23.45
N LYS A 56 -10.03 15.06 22.74
CA LYS A 56 -11.04 14.15 23.33
C LYS A 56 -10.44 12.80 23.71
N LEU A 57 -9.62 12.20 22.86
CA LEU A 57 -9.03 10.88 23.10
C LEU A 57 -7.88 10.92 24.10
N GLY A 58 -7.14 12.03 24.16
CA GLY A 58 -5.92 12.16 24.96
C GLY A 58 -4.70 11.43 24.38
N ILE A 59 -4.79 10.98 23.12
CA ILE A 59 -3.72 10.37 22.34
C ILE A 59 -3.70 10.96 20.93
N THR A 60 -2.54 10.95 20.29
CA THR A 60 -2.40 11.38 18.89
C THR A 60 -3.01 10.34 17.95
N PRO A 61 -4.01 10.67 17.12
CA PRO A 61 -4.63 9.73 16.19
C PRO A 61 -3.64 9.17 15.14
N PRO A 62 -3.93 8.01 14.55
CA PRO A 62 -3.22 7.45 13.40
C PRO A 62 -3.07 8.41 12.22
N GLU A 63 -2.04 8.21 11.39
CA GLU A 63 -1.77 9.02 10.19
C GLU A 63 -2.96 9.07 9.20
N MET A 64 -3.58 7.93 8.92
CA MET A 64 -4.74 7.83 8.04
C MET A 64 -6.00 7.59 8.86
N ILE A 65 -6.57 8.67 9.38
CA ILE A 65 -7.74 8.64 10.26
C ILE A 65 -9.03 8.94 9.50
N PHE A 66 -9.92 7.95 9.36
CA PHE A 66 -11.24 8.12 8.76
C PHE A 66 -12.30 8.34 9.85
N GLY A 67 -12.23 9.48 10.53
CA GLY A 67 -13.02 9.75 11.73
C GLY A 67 -14.53 9.73 11.53
N ASP A 68 -15.00 10.06 10.32
CA ASP A 68 -16.43 10.04 9.99
C ASP A 68 -16.90 8.71 9.39
N ASN A 69 -16.03 7.72 9.24
CA ASN A 69 -16.42 6.42 8.71
C ASN A 69 -17.09 5.58 9.80
N PHE A 70 -18.17 4.90 9.42
CA PHE A 70 -18.82 3.95 10.30
C PHE A 70 -19.59 2.88 9.55
N VAL A 71 -19.86 1.78 10.24
CA VAL A 71 -20.85 0.76 9.85
C VAL A 71 -21.81 0.58 11.03
N ALA A 72 -23.11 0.70 10.80
CA ALA A 72 -24.14 0.49 11.80
C ALA A 72 -25.13 -0.59 11.35
N ILE A 73 -25.56 -1.43 12.29
CA ILE A 73 -26.61 -2.43 12.11
C ILE A 73 -27.66 -2.17 13.18
N GLU A 74 -28.91 -1.99 12.79
CA GLU A 74 -30.03 -1.75 13.70
C GLU A 74 -31.16 -2.72 13.37
N HIS A 75 -31.82 -3.27 14.40
CA HIS A 75 -33.05 -4.04 14.27
C HIS A 75 -34.22 -3.18 14.74
N ASN A 76 -35.06 -2.76 13.79
CA ASN A 76 -36.09 -1.75 14.01
C ASN A 76 -37.14 -2.17 15.06
N ILE A 77 -37.39 -3.47 15.21
CA ILE A 77 -38.45 -3.99 16.10
C ILE A 77 -37.95 -4.14 17.54
N SER A 78 -36.79 -4.75 17.76
CA SER A 78 -36.27 -4.95 19.13
C SER A 78 -35.51 -3.75 19.67
N GLY A 79 -35.25 -2.74 18.84
CA GLY A 79 -34.38 -1.61 19.17
C GLY A 79 -32.89 -1.98 19.29
N TRP A 80 -32.53 -3.25 19.04
CA TRP A 80 -31.13 -3.68 19.07
C TRP A 80 -30.30 -2.95 18.01
N GLY A 81 -29.06 -2.59 18.34
CA GLY A 81 -28.15 -2.04 17.36
C GLY A 81 -26.70 -2.06 17.80
N ILE A 82 -25.80 -2.06 16.82
CA ILE A 82 -24.35 -1.96 17.03
C ILE A 82 -23.73 -1.10 15.93
N ALA A 83 -22.75 -0.29 16.28
CA ALA A 83 -21.98 0.53 15.36
C ALA A 83 -20.48 0.24 15.51
N PHE A 84 -19.75 0.33 14.42
CA PHE A 84 -18.29 0.31 14.39
C PHE A 84 -17.83 1.65 13.83
N ASN A 85 -17.13 2.43 14.65
CA ASN A 85 -16.60 3.73 14.26
C ASN A 85 -15.19 3.95 14.80
N THR A 86 -14.52 4.92 14.21
CA THR A 86 -13.10 5.21 14.45
C THR A 86 -12.83 5.76 15.85
N PHE A 87 -13.68 6.66 16.34
CA PHE A 87 -13.46 7.32 17.64
C PHE A 87 -13.52 6.31 18.79
N ASP A 88 -14.60 5.53 18.86
CA ASP A 88 -14.79 4.55 19.94
C ASP A 88 -13.73 3.44 19.90
N ALA A 89 -13.26 3.08 18.70
CA ALA A 89 -12.17 2.13 18.55
C ALA A 89 -10.85 2.67 19.11
N LEU A 90 -10.53 3.94 18.88
CA LEU A 90 -9.33 4.59 19.40
C LEU A 90 -9.42 4.91 20.89
N ASP A 91 -10.63 5.15 21.41
CA ASP A 91 -10.83 5.39 22.84
C ASP A 91 -10.47 4.18 23.71
N LYS A 92 -10.53 2.98 23.13
CA LYS A 92 -10.10 1.71 23.72
C LYS A 92 -8.59 1.44 23.67
N VAL A 93 -7.81 2.26 22.95
CA VAL A 93 -6.35 2.12 22.92
C VAL A 93 -5.79 2.43 24.31
N ASP A 94 -4.80 1.65 24.75
CA ASP A 94 -4.17 1.86 26.06
C ASP A 94 -3.49 3.23 26.13
N LYS A 95 -4.02 4.10 27.00
CA LYS A 95 -3.53 5.48 27.23
C LYS A 95 -2.49 5.58 28.35
N THR A 96 -2.12 4.45 28.94
CA THR A 96 -1.15 4.38 30.05
C THR A 96 0.24 3.95 29.57
N GLY A 97 0.32 3.33 28.39
CA GLY A 97 1.54 2.74 27.85
C GLY A 97 1.97 1.47 28.61
N ALA A 98 1.12 0.88 29.45
CA ALA A 98 1.40 -0.37 30.13
C ALA A 98 1.49 -1.55 29.14
N ALA A 99 0.67 -1.52 28.09
CA ALA A 99 0.70 -2.47 26.97
C ALA A 99 1.74 -2.10 25.89
N MET A 100 2.50 -1.01 26.08
CA MET A 100 3.53 -0.58 25.13
C MET A 100 4.57 -1.69 24.97
N LEU A 101 4.70 -2.20 23.75
CA LEU A 101 5.73 -3.18 23.40
C LEU A 101 7.10 -2.55 23.65
N LYS A 102 7.75 -2.92 24.76
CA LYS A 102 9.14 -2.53 25.06
C LYS A 102 10.08 -3.31 24.14
N VAL A 103 10.21 -2.86 22.90
CA VAL A 103 11.18 -3.42 21.97
C VAL A 103 12.58 -2.98 22.42
N ALA A 104 13.56 -3.88 22.34
CA ALA A 104 14.96 -3.65 22.70
C ALA A 104 15.65 -2.48 21.95
N TYR A 105 14.96 -1.86 20.98
CA TYR A 105 15.37 -0.68 20.21
C TYR A 105 14.69 0.63 20.61
N SER A 106 13.99 0.68 21.76
CA SER A 106 13.13 1.82 22.14
C SER A 106 13.85 3.18 22.17
N LYS A 107 15.19 3.22 22.31
CA LYS A 107 15.94 4.48 22.33
C LYS A 107 16.04 5.16 20.96
N GLU A 108 16.00 4.42 19.86
CA GLU A 108 16.06 4.99 18.50
C GLU A 108 14.66 5.26 17.96
N TRP A 109 13.69 4.40 18.29
CA TRP A 109 12.29 4.56 17.93
C TRP A 109 11.59 5.71 18.69
N GLN A 110 11.96 5.97 19.95
CA GLN A 110 11.52 7.18 20.68
C GLN A 110 12.15 8.46 20.12
N LYS A 111 13.45 8.41 19.76
CA LYS A 111 14.19 9.57 19.23
C LYS A 111 13.72 9.99 17.84
N SER A 112 13.42 9.04 16.93
CA SER A 112 12.98 9.38 15.57
C SER A 112 11.65 10.16 15.57
N ARG A 113 10.72 9.81 16.47
CA ARG A 113 9.44 10.55 16.61
C ARG A 113 9.52 11.79 17.50
N GLU A 114 10.42 11.86 18.50
CA GLU A 114 10.71 13.14 19.18
C GLU A 114 11.16 14.22 18.18
N HIS A 115 11.93 13.85 17.15
CA HIS A 115 12.42 14.75 16.11
C HIS A 115 11.42 15.04 14.97
N THR A 116 10.34 14.25 14.81
CA THR A 116 9.31 14.54 13.78
C THR A 116 8.29 15.59 14.25
N HIS A 117 8.32 15.95 15.55
CA HIS A 117 7.42 16.91 16.19
C HIS A 117 8.10 18.23 16.54
N ASP A 118 8.94 18.76 15.65
CA ASP A 118 9.68 20.03 15.84
C ASP A 118 8.78 21.30 15.70
N GLY A 119 7.60 21.28 16.32
CA GLY A 119 6.64 22.38 16.28
C GLY A 119 5.62 22.46 17.43
N ILE A 120 5.43 21.41 18.25
CA ILE A 120 4.49 21.44 19.37
C ILE A 120 5.16 20.85 20.60
N LYS A 121 5.58 21.72 21.53
CA LYS A 121 6.08 21.35 22.87
C LYS A 121 4.94 20.93 23.80
N GLU A 122 4.15 19.93 23.41
CA GLU A 122 3.28 19.23 24.37
C GLU A 122 3.90 17.89 24.72
N VAL A 123 4.02 17.66 26.02
CA VAL A 123 4.50 16.40 26.60
C VAL A 123 3.51 15.31 26.19
N VAL A 124 3.86 14.54 25.15
CA VAL A 124 3.04 13.41 24.69
C VAL A 124 2.98 12.39 25.83
N LYS A 125 1.78 12.13 26.34
CA LYS A 125 1.54 11.15 27.40
C LYS A 125 1.90 9.75 26.89
N PRO A 126 2.44 8.85 27.73
CA PRO A 126 2.75 7.49 27.30
C PRO A 126 1.47 6.73 26.93
N PHE A 127 1.33 6.31 25.67
CA PHE A 127 0.23 5.48 25.18
C PHE A 127 0.75 4.36 24.26
N ASP A 128 -0.09 3.36 23.93
CA ASP A 128 0.25 2.32 22.96
C ASP A 128 0.18 2.86 21.52
N TRP A 129 1.34 3.24 21.00
CA TRP A 129 1.54 3.74 19.64
C TRP A 129 1.28 2.72 18.53
N SER A 130 1.03 1.46 18.86
CA SER A 130 0.58 0.47 17.87
C SER A 130 -0.91 0.62 17.54
N TYR A 131 -1.63 1.48 18.25
CA TYR A 131 -3.08 1.68 18.14
C TYR A 131 -3.87 0.39 18.34
N SER A 132 -3.32 -0.55 19.10
CA SER A 132 -3.99 -1.82 19.38
C SER A 132 -5.26 -1.57 20.17
N THR A 133 -6.36 -2.13 19.68
CA THR A 133 -7.68 -1.97 20.26
C THR A 133 -8.36 -3.32 20.43
N ASP A 134 -9.03 -3.51 21.56
CA ASP A 134 -9.91 -4.66 21.82
C ASP A 134 -11.38 -4.37 21.46
N TYR A 135 -11.62 -3.26 20.75
CA TYR A 135 -12.95 -2.77 20.40
C TYR A 135 -13.83 -3.84 19.71
N LYS A 136 -14.98 -4.12 20.34
CA LYS A 136 -15.98 -5.12 19.91
C LYS A 136 -17.25 -4.49 19.32
N GLY A 137 -17.19 -3.22 18.94
CA GLY A 137 -18.32 -2.43 18.49
C GLY A 137 -19.02 -1.68 19.65
N THR A 138 -19.71 -0.60 19.30
CA THR A 138 -20.49 0.24 20.21
C THR A 138 -21.95 -0.17 20.13
N GLU A 139 -22.47 -0.77 21.19
CA GLU A 139 -23.89 -1.16 21.29
C GLU A 139 -24.78 0.07 21.47
N LYS A 140 -25.98 0.02 20.90
CA LYS A 140 -26.97 1.10 21.04
C LYS A 140 -27.34 1.28 22.51
N PRO A 141 -27.31 2.52 23.04
CA PRO A 141 -27.83 2.79 24.37
C PRO A 141 -29.27 2.29 24.49
N ASP A 142 -29.61 1.67 25.62
CA ASP A 142 -30.95 1.15 25.94
C ASP A 142 -31.44 -0.06 25.11
N ALA A 143 -30.58 -0.66 24.28
CA ALA A 143 -30.87 -1.90 23.58
C ALA A 143 -30.67 -3.15 24.48
N PRO A 144 -31.33 -4.28 24.17
CA PRO A 144 -31.00 -5.56 24.78
C PRO A 144 -29.53 -5.91 24.56
N ALA A 145 -28.72 -5.90 25.62
CA ALA A 145 -27.30 -6.19 25.55
C ALA A 145 -27.05 -7.62 25.06
N LEU A 146 -25.94 -7.80 24.35
CA LEU A 146 -25.41 -9.13 24.08
C LEU A 146 -24.99 -9.80 25.40
N SER A 147 -25.29 -11.10 25.52
CA SER A 147 -24.96 -11.89 26.71
C SER A 147 -23.99 -13.03 26.35
N PRO A 148 -23.09 -13.44 27.26
CA PRO A 148 -22.18 -14.55 27.03
C PRO A 148 -22.92 -15.82 26.57
N SER A 149 -22.35 -16.53 25.60
CA SER A 149 -22.99 -17.66 24.94
C SER A 149 -21.95 -18.63 24.40
N ASP A 150 -22.25 -19.94 24.40
CA ASP A 150 -21.40 -20.97 23.77
C ASP A 150 -21.80 -21.27 22.31
N VAL A 151 -22.78 -20.54 21.78
CA VAL A 151 -23.26 -20.72 20.40
C VAL A 151 -22.32 -20.06 19.41
N GLU A 152 -21.67 -20.89 18.60
CA GLU A 152 -20.78 -20.46 17.52
C GLU A 152 -21.53 -19.99 16.27
N ILE A 153 -20.85 -19.17 15.46
CA ILE A 153 -21.33 -18.77 14.15
C ILE A 153 -21.43 -20.00 13.24
N PRO A 154 -22.56 -20.25 12.56
CA PRO A 154 -22.72 -21.40 11.68
C PRO A 154 -21.95 -21.21 10.36
N ILE A 155 -20.65 -21.50 10.37
CA ILE A 155 -19.72 -21.33 9.23
C ILE A 155 -20.20 -22.09 7.98
N GLU A 156 -20.82 -23.25 8.13
CA GLU A 156 -21.35 -24.02 6.99
C GLU A 156 -22.44 -23.27 6.21
N LEU A 157 -23.22 -22.43 6.90
CA LEU A 157 -24.18 -21.54 6.24
C LEU A 157 -23.48 -20.40 5.49
N LEU A 158 -22.29 -19.99 5.92
CA LEU A 158 -21.50 -18.93 5.27
C LEU A 158 -20.67 -19.43 4.09
N LYS A 159 -20.38 -20.74 4.02
CA LYS A 159 -19.70 -21.37 2.88
C LYS A 159 -20.63 -21.59 1.67
N ARG A 160 -21.95 -21.51 1.87
CA ARG A 160 -22.93 -21.64 0.79
C ARG A 160 -22.77 -20.48 -0.20
N PRO A 161 -22.86 -20.72 -1.52
CA PRO A 161 -22.78 -19.68 -2.54
C PRO A 161 -24.11 -18.91 -2.65
N ASP A 162 -24.59 -18.35 -1.54
CA ASP A 162 -25.79 -17.50 -1.52
C ASP A 162 -25.44 -16.13 -2.15
N PRO A 163 -26.34 -15.51 -2.95
CA PRO A 163 -26.05 -14.24 -3.61
C PRO A 163 -25.83 -13.12 -2.59
N ILE A 164 -24.80 -12.30 -2.82
CA ILE A 164 -24.52 -11.13 -1.99
C ILE A 164 -25.43 -9.98 -2.46
N LEU A 165 -26.38 -9.60 -1.62
CA LEU A 165 -27.33 -8.52 -1.90
C LEU A 165 -26.74 -7.14 -1.56
N PHE A 166 -25.88 -7.08 -0.55
CA PHE A 166 -25.16 -5.88 -0.16
C PHE A 166 -23.76 -6.23 0.32
N PHE A 167 -22.77 -5.46 -0.10
CA PHE A 167 -21.38 -5.58 0.32
C PHE A 167 -20.79 -4.19 0.52
N ASP A 168 -20.05 -4.03 1.62
CA ASP A 168 -19.19 -2.86 1.78
C ASP A 168 -17.92 -3.22 2.55
N ASP A 169 -16.88 -2.42 2.33
CA ASP A 169 -15.57 -2.49 2.99
C ASP A 169 -15.19 -1.08 3.44
N VAL A 170 -15.25 -0.84 4.75
CA VAL A 170 -15.13 0.47 5.38
C VAL A 170 -13.85 0.52 6.22
N MET A 171 -12.88 1.32 5.78
CA MET A 171 -11.65 1.58 6.55
C MET A 171 -11.96 2.57 7.68
N LEU A 172 -11.51 2.30 8.90
CA LEU A 172 -11.68 3.19 10.06
C LEU A 172 -10.40 3.99 10.32
N TYR A 173 -9.26 3.31 10.42
CA TYR A 173 -7.95 3.97 10.48
C TYR A 173 -6.83 3.06 9.99
N GLU A 174 -5.71 3.69 9.62
CA GLU A 174 -4.45 3.03 9.24
C GLU A 174 -3.24 3.88 9.69
N ASP A 175 -2.17 3.23 10.11
CA ASP A 175 -0.88 3.83 10.48
C ASP A 175 0.26 2.93 10.01
N GLU A 176 1.38 3.51 9.57
CA GLU A 176 2.57 2.77 9.13
C GLU A 176 3.62 2.61 10.25
N LEU A 177 3.29 3.00 11.48
CA LEU A 177 4.14 2.85 12.66
C LEU A 177 5.53 3.48 12.46
N ALA A 178 5.59 4.60 11.73
CA ALA A 178 6.83 5.25 11.27
C ALA A 178 7.73 4.27 10.52
N ASP A 179 7.18 3.65 9.48
CA ASP A 179 7.84 2.69 8.58
C ASP A 179 8.34 1.39 9.24
N ASN A 180 7.96 1.13 10.49
CA ASN A 180 8.31 -0.10 11.21
C ASN A 180 7.22 -1.17 11.12
N GLY A 181 6.18 -0.95 10.32
CA GLY A 181 5.09 -1.91 10.22
C GLY A 181 3.83 -1.35 9.61
N ILE A 182 2.70 -1.88 10.05
CA ILE A 182 1.37 -1.38 9.73
C ILE A 182 0.41 -1.70 10.88
N SER A 183 -0.50 -0.78 11.17
CA SER A 183 -1.65 -0.96 12.03
C SER A 183 -2.90 -0.49 11.28
N MET A 184 -3.95 -1.30 11.24
CA MET A 184 -5.14 -1.03 10.43
C MET A 184 -6.38 -1.60 11.10
N LEU A 185 -7.47 -0.83 11.11
CA LEU A 185 -8.80 -1.31 11.48
C LEU A 185 -9.79 -1.08 10.33
N SER A 186 -10.42 -2.15 9.86
CA SER A 186 -11.43 -2.10 8.79
C SER A 186 -12.64 -2.98 9.11
N CYS A 187 -13.79 -2.64 8.55
CA CYS A 187 -15.06 -3.36 8.70
C CYS A 187 -15.57 -3.81 7.33
N LYS A 188 -15.69 -5.13 7.13
CA LYS A 188 -16.27 -5.73 5.92
C LYS A 188 -17.62 -6.33 6.24
N ILE A 189 -18.65 -5.97 5.47
CA ILE A 189 -20.01 -6.46 5.67
C ILE A 189 -20.54 -7.14 4.40
N ARG A 190 -21.18 -8.30 4.56
CA ARG A 190 -21.86 -9.05 3.50
C ARG A 190 -23.27 -9.38 3.96
N VAL A 191 -24.25 -9.07 3.12
CA VAL A 191 -25.66 -9.37 3.37
C VAL A 191 -26.15 -10.32 2.30
N MET A 192 -26.67 -11.47 2.74
CA MET A 192 -27.29 -12.51 1.93
C MET A 192 -28.80 -12.54 2.21
N PRO A 193 -29.62 -13.29 1.46
CA PRO A 193 -31.09 -13.23 1.59
C PRO A 193 -31.64 -13.48 3.00
N ASP A 194 -30.96 -14.36 3.76
CA ASP A 194 -31.40 -14.86 5.07
C ASP A 194 -30.44 -14.54 6.22
N ARG A 195 -29.27 -13.97 5.93
CA ARG A 195 -28.24 -13.71 6.95
C ARG A 195 -27.31 -12.57 6.58
N LEU A 196 -26.61 -12.05 7.58
CA LEU A 196 -25.57 -11.04 7.44
C LEU A 196 -24.32 -11.51 8.19
N LEU A 197 -23.15 -11.18 7.65
CA LEU A 197 -21.87 -11.31 8.33
C LEU A 197 -21.10 -9.99 8.21
N LEU A 198 -20.73 -9.41 9.35
CA LEU A 198 -19.75 -8.34 9.45
C LEU A 198 -18.48 -8.87 10.10
N LEU A 199 -17.32 -8.48 9.57
CA LEU A 199 -16.00 -8.71 10.15
C LEU A 199 -15.33 -7.36 10.34
N ALA A 200 -15.22 -6.91 11.59
CA ALA A 200 -14.31 -5.84 11.99
C ALA A 200 -12.97 -6.48 12.34
N ARG A 201 -11.90 -6.09 11.62
CA ARG A 201 -10.57 -6.65 11.80
C ARG A 201 -9.58 -5.54 12.09
N PHE A 202 -8.99 -5.60 13.28
CA PHE A 202 -7.72 -4.95 13.58
C PHE A 202 -6.57 -5.87 13.15
N PHE A 203 -5.68 -5.35 12.31
CA PHE A 203 -4.45 -6.01 11.90
C PHE A 203 -3.26 -5.13 12.21
N MET A 204 -2.31 -5.66 12.98
CA MET A 204 -1.04 -5.02 13.22
C MET A 204 0.10 -5.98 12.94
N ARG A 205 1.08 -5.48 12.18
CA ARG A 205 2.38 -6.10 11.98
C ARG A 205 3.41 -5.07 12.41
N LEU A 206 4.19 -5.41 13.43
CA LEU A 206 5.39 -4.67 13.78
C LEU A 206 6.60 -5.50 13.33
N ASP A 207 7.34 -4.97 12.36
CA ASP A 207 8.39 -5.70 11.67
C ASP A 207 9.47 -6.15 12.64
N ASN A 208 9.87 -7.42 12.51
CA ASN A 208 10.80 -8.12 13.41
C ASN A 208 10.35 -8.26 14.88
N VAL A 209 9.10 -7.88 15.21
CA VAL A 209 8.59 -7.94 16.59
C VAL A 209 7.40 -8.89 16.70
N VAL A 210 6.22 -8.52 16.18
CA VAL A 210 4.97 -9.25 16.47
C VAL A 210 3.92 -9.04 15.39
N PHE A 211 3.04 -10.03 15.24
CA PHE A 211 1.77 -9.92 14.54
C PHE A 211 0.62 -9.97 15.54
N ARG A 212 -0.37 -9.10 15.34
CA ARG A 212 -1.59 -9.03 16.14
C ARG A 212 -2.80 -8.95 15.22
N LEU A 213 -3.76 -9.83 15.46
CA LEU A 213 -5.08 -9.81 14.83
C LEU A 213 -6.16 -9.74 15.91
N ARG A 214 -7.10 -8.80 15.78
CA ARG A 214 -8.37 -8.81 16.54
C ARG A 214 -9.51 -8.84 15.56
N ASP A 215 -10.25 -9.94 15.57
CA ASP A 215 -11.42 -10.13 14.72
C ASP A 215 -12.68 -10.07 15.58
N THR A 216 -13.56 -9.10 15.30
CA THR A 216 -14.93 -9.07 15.82
C THR A 216 -15.88 -9.40 14.68
N ARG A 217 -16.54 -10.56 14.76
CA ARG A 217 -17.54 -11.01 13.80
C ARG A 217 -18.93 -10.78 14.36
N ILE A 218 -19.80 -10.13 13.58
CA ILE A 218 -21.24 -10.04 13.87
C ILE A 218 -21.98 -10.87 12.84
N TYR A 219 -22.64 -11.93 13.29
CA TYR A 219 -23.51 -12.75 12.49
C TYR A 219 -24.97 -12.45 12.85
N VAL A 220 -25.82 -12.29 11.85
CA VAL A 220 -27.26 -12.11 12.03
C VAL A 220 -28.01 -13.16 11.22
N ASP A 221 -28.89 -13.93 11.87
CA ASP A 221 -29.91 -14.75 11.20
C ASP A 221 -31.21 -13.95 11.14
N PHE A 222 -31.56 -13.50 9.93
CA PHE A 222 -32.72 -12.62 9.74
C PHE A 222 -34.05 -13.31 10.04
N ASN A 223 -34.13 -14.63 9.90
CA ASN A 223 -35.38 -15.36 10.15
C ASN A 223 -35.62 -15.56 11.65
N LYS A 224 -34.54 -15.72 12.42
CA LYS A 224 -34.61 -15.90 13.88
C LYS A 224 -34.49 -14.59 14.66
N ALA A 225 -34.18 -13.48 13.98
CA ALA A 225 -33.78 -12.22 14.62
C ALA A 225 -32.68 -12.43 15.68
N GLU A 226 -31.75 -13.34 15.38
CA GLU A 226 -30.67 -13.75 16.26
C GLU A 226 -29.38 -13.06 15.85
N VAL A 227 -28.66 -12.50 16.83
CA VAL A 227 -27.34 -11.92 16.61
C VAL A 227 -26.31 -12.66 17.45
N ILE A 228 -25.18 -12.98 16.84
CA ILE A 228 -24.01 -13.59 17.49
C ILE A 228 -22.81 -12.66 17.27
N ARG A 229 -22.09 -12.35 18.34
CA ARG A 229 -20.79 -11.68 18.31
C ARG A 229 -19.70 -12.68 18.70
N ASP A 230 -18.73 -12.88 17.81
CA ASP A 230 -17.54 -13.70 18.02
C ASP A 230 -16.30 -12.80 17.96
N TYR A 231 -15.63 -12.64 19.09
CA TYR A 231 -14.38 -11.90 19.19
C TYR A 231 -13.22 -12.87 19.37
N GLN A 232 -12.19 -12.74 18.53
CA GLN A 232 -10.94 -13.49 18.64
C GLN A 232 -9.74 -12.56 18.59
N ALA A 233 -8.85 -12.71 19.57
CA ALA A 233 -7.53 -12.13 19.58
C ALA A 233 -6.49 -13.19 19.22
N ARG A 234 -5.60 -12.89 18.28
CA ARG A 234 -4.50 -13.77 17.88
C ARG A 234 -3.19 -13.02 17.84
N GLU A 235 -2.13 -13.65 18.34
CA GLU A 235 -0.78 -13.05 18.39
C GLU A 235 0.32 -14.08 18.21
N MET A 236 1.39 -13.69 17.53
CA MET A 236 2.63 -14.48 17.45
C MET A 236 3.81 -13.56 17.13
N GLY A 237 4.99 -13.91 17.66
CA GLY A 237 6.23 -13.20 17.35
C GLY A 237 6.57 -13.27 15.85
N TYR A 238 7.16 -12.21 15.31
CA TYR A 238 7.45 -12.09 13.88
C TYR A 238 8.29 -13.25 13.34
N GLU A 239 9.37 -13.60 14.05
CA GLU A 239 10.25 -14.70 13.67
C GLU A 239 9.58 -16.08 13.78
N ASP A 240 8.64 -16.25 14.70
CA ASP A 240 7.93 -17.52 14.88
C ASP A 240 6.90 -17.73 13.77
N VAL A 241 6.22 -16.66 13.33
CA VAL A 241 5.41 -16.70 12.10
C VAL A 241 6.28 -17.06 10.89
N ARG A 242 7.44 -16.42 10.75
CA ARG A 242 8.37 -16.69 9.65
C ARG A 242 8.82 -18.15 9.63
N LYS A 243 9.14 -18.73 10.80
CA LYS A 243 9.49 -20.16 10.95
C LYS A 243 8.33 -21.09 10.66
N ALA A 244 7.13 -20.77 11.15
CA ALA A 244 5.92 -21.57 10.91
C ALA A 244 5.56 -21.62 9.41
N LEU A 245 5.83 -20.54 8.68
CA LEU A 245 5.60 -20.45 7.23
C LEU A 245 6.75 -21.07 6.40
N ALA A 246 7.95 -21.24 6.97
CA ALA A 246 9.13 -21.73 6.26
C ALA A 246 9.00 -23.18 5.75
N SER A 247 8.07 -23.96 6.29
CA SER A 247 7.76 -25.32 5.80
C SER A 247 6.90 -25.34 4.53
N GLY A 248 6.35 -24.21 4.09
CA GLY A 248 5.54 -24.10 2.87
C GLY A 248 6.37 -23.74 1.63
N ARG A 249 5.84 -24.03 0.43
CA ARG A 249 6.38 -23.53 -0.86
C ARG A 249 5.87 -22.12 -1.21
N GLU A 250 5.20 -21.46 -0.28
CA GLU A 250 4.54 -20.17 -0.50
C GLU A 250 5.50 -19.00 -0.29
N ASP A 251 5.21 -17.86 -0.92
CA ASP A 251 5.94 -16.62 -0.69
C ASP A 251 5.63 -16.09 0.72
N ILE A 252 6.55 -16.35 1.66
CA ILE A 252 6.44 -15.97 3.07
C ILE A 252 6.16 -14.46 3.22
N ALA A 253 6.81 -13.63 2.41
CA ALA A 253 6.67 -12.18 2.50
C ALA A 253 5.28 -11.72 2.01
N ALA A 254 4.68 -12.42 1.05
CA ALA A 254 3.29 -12.18 0.64
C ALA A 254 2.31 -12.62 1.73
N VAL A 255 2.53 -13.80 2.33
CA VAL A 255 1.66 -14.33 3.40
C VAL A 255 1.69 -13.44 4.65
N MET A 256 2.86 -12.93 5.04
CA MET A 256 3.02 -11.98 6.15
C MET A 256 2.36 -10.61 5.91
N ARG A 257 1.84 -10.35 4.71
CA ARG A 257 1.03 -9.16 4.38
C ARG A 257 -0.46 -9.47 4.25
N ASP A 258 -0.89 -10.73 4.34
CA ASP A 258 -2.28 -11.14 4.19
C ASP A 258 -2.90 -11.53 5.55
N PRO A 259 -3.77 -10.67 6.13
CA PRO A 259 -4.45 -10.95 7.38
C PRO A 259 -5.31 -12.22 7.36
N ASN A 260 -5.87 -12.60 6.22
CA ASN A 260 -6.71 -13.81 6.11
C ASN A 260 -5.88 -15.08 6.20
N ARG A 261 -4.67 -15.07 5.63
CA ARG A 261 -3.73 -16.19 5.71
C ARG A 261 -3.14 -16.27 7.11
N LEU A 262 -2.74 -15.14 7.68
CA LEU A 262 -2.20 -15.08 9.04
C LEU A 262 -3.21 -15.55 10.09
N ALA A 263 -4.51 -15.29 9.92
CA ALA A 263 -5.53 -15.79 10.83
C ALA A 263 -5.55 -17.33 10.98
N GLN A 264 -5.02 -18.07 9.98
CA GLN A 264 -4.91 -19.54 10.02
C GLN A 264 -3.66 -20.03 10.76
N VAL A 265 -2.68 -19.16 10.95
CA VAL A 265 -1.35 -19.48 11.53
C VAL A 265 -1.23 -18.95 12.95
N LEU A 266 -1.73 -17.74 13.20
CA LEU A 266 -1.62 -17.10 14.50
C LEU A 266 -2.50 -17.82 15.54
N PRO A 267 -1.95 -18.19 16.71
CA PRO A 267 -2.69 -18.83 17.78
C PRO A 267 -3.65 -17.84 18.44
N ILE A 268 -4.77 -18.35 18.93
CA ILE A 268 -5.75 -17.57 19.68
C ILE A 268 -5.22 -17.34 21.09
N VAL A 269 -5.20 -16.08 21.52
CA VAL A 269 -4.81 -15.65 22.87
C VAL A 269 -5.98 -15.17 23.72
N ASP A 270 -7.09 -14.77 23.08
CA ASP A 270 -8.37 -14.47 23.74
C ASP A 270 -9.53 -14.78 22.79
N HIS A 271 -10.67 -15.21 23.34
CA HIS A 271 -11.87 -15.57 22.61
C HIS A 271 -13.12 -15.35 23.47
N SER A 272 -14.11 -14.66 22.92
CA SER A 272 -15.40 -14.48 23.59
C SER A 272 -16.56 -14.58 22.59
N LEU A 273 -17.60 -15.32 22.99
CA LEU A 273 -18.83 -15.48 22.22
C LEU A 273 -20.00 -14.90 23.00
N GLU A 274 -20.81 -14.09 22.30
CA GLU A 274 -21.98 -13.43 22.88
C GLU A 274 -23.16 -13.50 21.91
N ARG A 275 -24.38 -13.48 22.44
CA ARG A 275 -25.61 -13.65 21.68
C ARG A 275 -26.73 -12.79 22.24
N THR A 276 -27.66 -12.36 21.38
CA THR A 276 -28.91 -11.72 21.84
C THR A 276 -29.76 -12.68 22.66
N SER A 277 -30.26 -12.22 23.81
CA SER A 277 -31.24 -12.96 24.58
C SER A 277 -32.54 -13.09 23.76
N LYS A 278 -33.12 -14.30 23.72
CA LYS A 278 -34.38 -14.51 22.99
C LYS A 278 -35.49 -13.71 23.69
N SER A 279 -35.97 -12.62 23.07
CA SER A 279 -37.26 -12.04 23.45
C SER A 279 -38.34 -13.07 23.16
N VAL A 280 -38.98 -13.58 24.22
CA VAL A 280 -40.03 -14.60 24.19
C VAL A 280 -41.27 -14.03 23.52
N HIS A 281 -41.32 -13.98 22.18
CA HIS A 281 -42.55 -13.79 21.42
C HIS A 281 -42.60 -14.87 20.34
N THR A 282 -42.96 -16.08 20.75
CA THR A 282 -43.52 -17.07 19.82
C THR A 282 -44.64 -17.78 20.56
N ILE A 283 -45.87 -17.44 20.17
CA ILE A 283 -47.07 -18.20 20.52
C ILE A 283 -46.83 -19.64 20.05
N SER A 284 -46.82 -20.55 21.01
CA SER A 284 -46.70 -21.97 20.79
C SER A 284 -47.90 -22.50 20.00
N HIS A 285 -47.69 -22.88 18.75
CA HIS A 285 -48.49 -23.94 18.14
C HIS A 285 -47.65 -25.22 18.10
N SER A 286 -47.85 -26.02 19.15
CA SER A 286 -47.52 -27.44 19.15
C SER A 286 -48.48 -28.19 18.24
N LEU A 287 -47.96 -29.18 17.50
CA LEU A 287 -48.65 -30.38 17.03
C LEU A 287 -47.55 -31.40 16.62
N PRO A 288 -47.83 -32.71 16.63
CA PRO A 288 -47.14 -33.65 17.50
C PRO A 288 -46.28 -34.67 16.77
N THR A 289 -45.28 -35.19 17.49
CA THR A 289 -44.47 -36.35 17.16
C THR A 289 -45.28 -37.65 17.19
N ARG A 290 -44.98 -38.55 16.26
CA ARG A 290 -45.12 -40.00 16.47
C ARG A 290 -43.93 -40.77 15.88
N PRO A 291 -43.64 -41.98 16.40
CA PRO A 291 -42.28 -42.43 16.61
C PRO A 291 -41.88 -43.69 15.82
N GLY A 292 -40.56 -43.87 15.73
CA GLY A 292 -39.93 -45.19 15.77
C GLY A 292 -39.71 -45.87 14.43
N TYR A 293 -38.43 -46.08 14.08
CA TYR A 293 -37.94 -47.42 13.74
C TYR A 293 -36.44 -47.49 14.05
N ILE A 294 -36.11 -48.36 15.00
CA ILE A 294 -34.76 -48.87 15.26
C ILE A 294 -34.57 -50.04 14.28
N ALA A 295 -33.47 -50.06 13.55
CA ALA A 295 -32.95 -51.28 12.94
C ALA A 295 -31.42 -51.30 13.05
N THR A 296 -30.96 -52.39 13.62
CA THR A 296 -29.63 -52.71 14.13
C THR A 296 -28.65 -53.19 13.05
N THR A 297 -27.38 -52.84 13.27
CA THR A 297 -26.14 -53.60 13.01
C THR A 297 -25.98 -54.47 11.75
N LYS A 298 -24.85 -54.27 11.06
CA LYS A 298 -23.78 -55.30 10.98
C LYS A 298 -22.46 -54.73 10.45
N ASN A 299 -21.41 -55.00 11.20
CA ASN A 299 -20.01 -54.96 10.78
C ASN A 299 -19.77 -55.97 9.65
N ASN A 300 -18.84 -55.64 8.75
CA ASN A 300 -17.80 -56.59 8.37
C ASN A 300 -16.57 -55.84 7.86
N SER A 301 -15.46 -56.17 8.50
CA SER A 301 -14.09 -55.92 8.07
C SER A 301 -13.77 -56.74 6.83
N THR A 302 -12.85 -56.25 5.99
CA THR A 302 -11.61 -56.97 5.66
C THR A 302 -10.66 -56.10 4.83
N SER A 303 -9.40 -56.24 5.21
CA SER A 303 -8.17 -55.71 4.64
C SER A 303 -7.85 -56.27 3.25
N SER A 304 -7.11 -55.50 2.45
CA SER A 304 -5.98 -56.06 1.69
C SER A 304 -4.95 -54.99 1.34
N ASN A 305 -3.74 -55.19 1.86
CA ASN A 305 -2.48 -54.55 1.47
C ASN A 305 -2.13 -54.84 0.00
N ARG A 306 -1.52 -53.87 -0.69
CA ARG A 306 -0.43 -54.12 -1.66
C ARG A 306 0.45 -52.89 -1.85
N SER A 307 1.65 -52.96 -1.26
CA SER A 307 2.93 -52.43 -1.78
C SER A 307 3.18 -53.01 -3.19
N GLU A 308 3.94 -52.46 -4.13
CA GLU A 308 5.17 -51.66 -4.11
C GLU A 308 5.44 -51.23 -5.57
N VAL A 309 6.30 -50.23 -5.81
CA VAL A 309 7.50 -50.29 -6.69
C VAL A 309 7.94 -48.85 -7.05
N ARG A 310 9.16 -48.52 -6.62
CA ARG A 310 9.96 -47.34 -6.98
C ARG A 310 10.52 -47.47 -8.40
N SER A 311 10.73 -46.33 -9.06
CA SER A 311 11.80 -46.18 -10.04
C SER A 311 12.50 -44.83 -9.88
N VAL A 312 13.80 -44.93 -9.59
CA VAL A 312 14.82 -43.87 -9.47
C VAL A 312 15.37 -43.59 -10.86
N LEU A 313 15.50 -42.32 -11.28
CA LEU A 313 16.48 -41.90 -12.29
C LEU A 313 16.85 -40.41 -12.10
N ASN A 314 18.13 -40.17 -11.82
CA ASN A 314 18.91 -38.96 -12.09
C ASN A 314 20.35 -39.50 -12.30
N PRO A 315 21.20 -38.95 -13.19
CA PRO A 315 21.78 -37.61 -12.98
C PRO A 315 22.24 -36.87 -14.26
N SER A 316 22.69 -35.61 -14.13
CA SER A 316 24.05 -35.18 -14.56
C SER A 316 24.30 -33.68 -14.34
N ARG A 317 25.34 -33.37 -13.56
CA ARG A 317 26.01 -32.07 -13.43
C ARG A 317 26.98 -31.85 -14.61
N ARG A 318 27.19 -30.61 -15.02
CA ARG A 318 28.45 -30.15 -15.64
C ARG A 318 28.98 -28.94 -14.89
N ASN A 319 30.19 -29.10 -14.35
CA ASN A 319 31.06 -28.02 -13.88
C ASN A 319 31.96 -27.59 -15.06
N PHE A 320 32.29 -26.31 -15.15
CA PHE A 320 33.48 -25.83 -15.83
C PHE A 320 34.35 -25.04 -14.86
N SER A 321 35.64 -25.36 -14.87
CA SER A 321 36.72 -24.71 -14.14
C SER A 321 37.67 -24.01 -15.12
N ALA A 322 38.08 -22.78 -14.84
CA ALA A 322 39.42 -22.26 -15.17
C ALA A 322 39.71 -20.95 -14.41
N THR A 323 40.99 -20.77 -14.09
CA THR A 323 41.63 -19.97 -13.04
C THR A 323 42.38 -18.72 -13.61
N PRO A 324 43.14 -17.91 -12.82
CA PRO A 324 43.13 -16.44 -12.86
C PRO A 324 44.36 -15.77 -13.49
N THR A 325 44.27 -14.46 -13.75
CA THR A 325 45.42 -13.53 -13.72
C THR A 325 45.00 -12.16 -13.17
N ALA A 326 45.78 -11.66 -12.23
CA ALA A 326 45.53 -10.46 -11.42
C ALA A 326 46.17 -9.19 -12.02
N SER A 327 45.56 -8.03 -11.77
CA SER A 327 46.26 -6.83 -11.32
C SER A 327 45.26 -5.81 -10.73
N ALA A 328 45.71 -5.16 -9.65
CA ALA A 328 44.92 -4.48 -8.63
C ALA A 328 44.16 -3.21 -9.06
N SER A 329 42.94 -3.02 -8.53
CA SER A 329 42.59 -1.84 -7.72
C SER A 329 41.14 -1.87 -7.17
N SER A 330 41.04 -1.59 -5.86
CA SER A 330 39.88 -1.19 -5.04
C SER A 330 38.82 -2.25 -4.62
N GLY A 331 38.61 -2.33 -3.31
CA GLY A 331 37.87 -3.37 -2.59
C GLY A 331 36.34 -3.39 -2.75
N ILE A 332 35.78 -2.72 -3.75
CA ILE A 332 34.33 -2.75 -4.04
C ILE A 332 33.92 -4.09 -4.68
N LEU A 333 34.81 -4.71 -5.45
CA LEU A 333 34.56 -5.97 -6.17
C LEU A 333 34.41 -7.21 -5.26
N LYS A 334 34.91 -7.16 -4.02
CA LYS A 334 34.80 -8.31 -3.10
C LYS A 334 33.44 -8.38 -2.39
N SER A 335 32.67 -7.28 -2.36
CA SER A 335 31.34 -7.23 -1.73
C SER A 335 30.17 -7.49 -2.68
N LEU A 336 30.41 -7.56 -3.99
CA LEU A 336 29.39 -7.78 -5.02
C LEU A 336 29.28 -9.24 -5.49
N SER A 337 30.03 -10.17 -4.87
CA SER A 337 30.06 -11.59 -5.27
C SER A 337 29.61 -12.57 -4.19
N GLN A 338 29.09 -12.09 -3.06
CA GLN A 338 28.61 -12.95 -1.96
C GLN A 338 27.29 -12.40 -1.40
N GLY A 339 26.19 -13.07 -1.76
CA GLY A 339 24.80 -12.80 -1.37
C GLY A 339 24.56 -12.64 0.13
N GLY A 340 24.82 -11.46 0.67
CA GLY A 340 24.63 -11.11 2.08
C GLY A 340 24.10 -9.69 2.28
N ALA A 341 23.70 -9.35 3.52
CA ALA A 341 23.10 -8.06 3.86
C ALA A 341 23.95 -6.81 3.52
N ALA A 342 25.28 -6.97 3.43
CA ALA A 342 26.19 -5.92 2.98
C ALA A 342 26.01 -5.59 1.48
N GLU A 343 25.62 -6.56 0.65
CA GLU A 343 25.34 -6.37 -0.78
C GLU A 343 24.09 -5.50 -0.98
N THR A 344 23.07 -5.65 -0.13
CA THR A 344 21.82 -4.87 -0.22
C THR A 344 22.04 -3.38 0.08
N TYR A 345 22.84 -3.06 1.11
CA TYR A 345 23.14 -1.66 1.48
C TYR A 345 24.04 -0.97 0.45
N VAL A 346 25.06 -1.68 -0.05
CA VAL A 346 25.94 -1.17 -1.12
C VAL A 346 25.16 -1.00 -2.43
N SER A 347 24.28 -1.95 -2.77
CA SER A 347 23.40 -1.86 -3.95
C SER A 347 22.40 -0.71 -3.83
N TYR A 348 21.85 -0.44 -2.64
CA TYR A 348 20.95 0.70 -2.42
C TYR A 348 21.65 2.04 -2.67
N GLY A 349 22.80 2.28 -2.05
CA GLY A 349 23.57 3.52 -2.27
C GLY A 349 24.09 3.68 -3.69
N PHE A 350 24.49 2.57 -4.34
CA PHE A 350 24.89 2.58 -5.76
C PHE A 350 23.72 2.96 -6.68
N THR A 351 22.56 2.32 -6.50
CA THR A 351 21.35 2.61 -7.29
C THR A 351 20.78 3.99 -7.01
N GLN A 352 21.01 4.56 -5.84
CA GLN A 352 20.66 5.95 -5.53
C GLN A 352 21.42 6.92 -6.43
N LYS A 353 22.74 6.77 -6.55
CA LYS A 353 23.55 7.63 -7.44
C LYS A 353 23.17 7.48 -8.91
N LEU A 354 22.87 6.25 -9.33
CA LEU A 354 22.35 5.98 -10.67
C LEU A 354 21.01 6.70 -10.91
N TYR A 355 20.12 6.66 -9.93
CA TYR A 355 18.83 7.35 -9.99
C TYR A 355 19.00 8.87 -10.05
N GLU A 356 19.86 9.45 -9.20
CA GLU A 356 20.16 10.89 -9.18
C GLU A 356 20.68 11.38 -10.55
N ALA A 357 21.50 10.56 -11.22
CA ALA A 357 21.95 10.81 -12.59
C ALA A 357 20.80 10.82 -13.61
N CYS A 358 19.77 9.99 -13.43
CA CYS A 358 18.57 9.98 -14.27
C CYS A 358 17.66 11.17 -13.98
N SER A 359 17.37 11.45 -12.71
CA SER A 359 16.40 12.48 -12.31
C SER A 359 16.89 13.90 -12.57
N SER A 360 18.21 14.12 -12.57
CA SER A 360 18.82 15.42 -12.86
C SER A 360 18.70 15.86 -14.32
N GLN A 361 18.38 14.95 -15.25
CA GLN A 361 18.38 15.26 -16.69
C GLN A 361 17.29 16.25 -17.10
N ALA A 362 16.15 16.25 -16.40
CA ALA A 362 15.05 17.18 -16.63
C ALA A 362 14.57 17.74 -15.28
N ASP A 363 15.52 18.14 -14.44
CA ASP A 363 15.17 18.76 -13.17
C ASP A 363 14.57 20.15 -13.38
N TYR A 364 13.69 20.54 -12.47
CA TYR A 364 12.99 21.81 -12.52
C TYR A 364 12.65 22.29 -11.12
N GLU A 365 12.53 23.60 -10.99
CA GLU A 365 12.10 24.28 -9.78
C GLU A 365 10.83 25.08 -10.03
N ILE A 366 10.11 25.46 -8.96
CA ILE A 366 8.97 26.38 -9.05
C ILE A 366 9.26 27.56 -8.12
N PRO A 367 10.01 28.58 -8.58
CA PRO A 367 10.46 29.70 -7.74
C PRO A 367 9.31 30.46 -7.06
N GLN A 368 8.12 30.46 -7.67
CA GLN A 368 6.92 31.12 -7.15
C GLN A 368 6.46 30.54 -5.81
N LEU A 369 6.79 29.29 -5.49
CA LEU A 369 6.46 28.68 -4.18
C LEU A 369 7.18 29.35 -3.01
N ALA A 370 8.34 29.96 -3.25
CA ALA A 370 9.07 30.70 -2.22
C ALA A 370 8.48 32.10 -1.97
N GLN A 371 7.58 32.58 -2.84
CA GLN A 371 7.02 33.93 -2.79
C GLN A 371 5.57 33.88 -2.26
N LYS A 372 5.32 34.51 -1.11
CA LYS A 372 3.96 34.54 -0.52
C LYS A 372 2.98 35.29 -1.44
N GLY A 373 1.90 34.62 -1.84
CA GLY A 373 0.79 35.20 -2.58
C GLY A 373 0.96 35.24 -4.10
N VAL A 374 2.00 34.62 -4.65
CA VAL A 374 2.20 34.51 -6.10
C VAL A 374 1.59 33.19 -6.59
N GLU A 375 0.67 33.25 -7.55
CA GLU A 375 0.12 32.05 -8.17
C GLU A 375 1.16 31.34 -9.05
N VAL A 376 1.20 30.02 -8.94
CA VAL A 376 2.06 29.19 -9.79
C VAL A 376 1.48 29.16 -11.20
N PRO A 377 2.26 29.49 -12.25
CA PRO A 377 1.80 29.41 -13.63
C PRO A 377 1.34 27.99 -13.96
N LYS A 378 0.30 27.86 -14.77
CA LYS A 378 -0.24 26.56 -15.19
C LYS A 378 -0.32 26.47 -16.71
N THR A 379 -0.13 25.25 -17.22
CA THR A 379 -0.40 24.93 -18.62
C THR A 379 -1.91 24.98 -18.91
N ALA A 380 -2.29 24.95 -20.19
CA ALA A 380 -3.71 24.87 -20.60
C ALA A 380 -4.44 23.66 -20.00
N ASN A 381 -3.72 22.59 -19.66
CA ASN A 381 -4.26 21.38 -19.05
C ASN A 381 -4.23 21.40 -17.50
N GLY A 382 -3.83 22.53 -16.90
CA GLY A 382 -3.82 22.72 -15.45
C GLY A 382 -2.57 22.21 -14.72
N GLU A 383 -1.56 21.70 -15.43
CA GLU A 383 -0.27 21.29 -14.85
C GLU A 383 0.53 22.52 -14.38
N GLU A 384 1.08 22.50 -13.17
CA GLU A 384 2.00 23.54 -12.72
C GLU A 384 3.27 23.59 -13.60
N LEU A 385 3.64 24.81 -13.98
CA LEU A 385 4.78 25.11 -14.83
C LEU A 385 5.91 25.70 -13.98
N GLY A 386 7.06 25.03 -14.00
CA GLY A 386 8.27 25.48 -13.34
C GLY A 386 9.25 26.20 -14.25
N VAL A 387 10.50 26.20 -13.83
CA VAL A 387 11.68 26.64 -14.59
C VAL A 387 12.67 25.49 -14.55
N GLY A 388 13.12 25.06 -15.73
CA GLY A 388 14.10 23.99 -15.87
C GLY A 388 15.23 24.41 -16.80
N GLU A 389 16.39 23.79 -16.62
CA GLU A 389 17.57 24.03 -17.45
C GLU A 389 17.96 22.78 -18.25
N GLY A 390 18.81 22.97 -19.26
CA GLY A 390 19.31 21.90 -20.10
C GLY A 390 18.46 21.65 -21.34
N TRP A 391 18.87 20.61 -22.07
CA TRP A 391 18.50 20.51 -23.49
C TRP A 391 17.09 20.01 -23.77
N TRP A 392 16.53 19.29 -22.82
CA TRP A 392 15.12 18.88 -22.87
C TRP A 392 14.20 20.09 -22.93
N TYR A 393 14.56 21.21 -22.30
CA TYR A 393 13.76 22.42 -22.27
C TYR A 393 14.18 23.45 -23.32
N LYS A 394 15.49 23.64 -23.53
CA LYS A 394 16.03 24.67 -24.43
C LYS A 394 15.99 24.25 -25.91
N GLU A 395 16.45 23.04 -26.23
CA GLU A 395 16.55 22.55 -27.61
C GLU A 395 15.29 21.79 -28.06
N LEU A 396 14.64 21.05 -27.15
CA LEU A 396 13.44 20.26 -27.46
C LEU A 396 12.12 20.95 -27.07
N GLU A 397 12.17 22.17 -26.51
CA GLU A 397 11.01 22.99 -26.17
C GLU A 397 9.97 22.28 -25.27
N LEU A 398 10.40 21.31 -24.45
CA LEU A 398 9.50 20.70 -23.45
C LEU A 398 9.17 21.71 -22.37
N LEU A 399 7.98 21.58 -21.80
CA LEU A 399 7.60 22.38 -20.63
C LEU A 399 8.17 21.75 -19.35
N PRO A 400 8.78 22.52 -18.43
CA PRO A 400 9.23 22.06 -17.12
C PRO A 400 8.03 21.76 -16.20
N THR A 401 7.42 20.59 -16.38
CA THR A 401 6.32 20.08 -15.54
C THR A 401 6.69 18.73 -14.93
N PHE A 402 5.94 18.32 -13.90
CA PHE A 402 6.06 17.00 -13.29
C PHE A 402 5.95 15.85 -14.31
N SER A 403 5.07 16.03 -15.31
CA SER A 403 4.90 15.03 -16.37
C SER A 403 6.14 14.94 -17.26
N SER A 404 6.73 16.05 -17.66
CA SER A 404 7.96 16.04 -18.47
C SER A 404 9.13 15.44 -17.69
N TRP A 405 9.31 15.87 -16.43
CA TRP A 405 10.34 15.32 -15.55
C TRP A 405 10.21 13.81 -15.38
N SER A 406 9.01 13.31 -15.06
CA SER A 406 8.79 11.87 -14.83
C SER A 406 9.06 11.03 -16.08
N GLN A 407 8.61 11.47 -17.26
CA GLN A 407 8.81 10.74 -18.52
C GLN A 407 10.27 10.78 -19.00
N VAL A 408 10.97 11.90 -18.85
CA VAL A 408 12.42 11.98 -19.14
C VAL A 408 13.21 11.14 -18.13
N THR A 409 12.82 11.14 -16.86
CA THR A 409 13.45 10.28 -15.83
C THR A 409 13.25 8.81 -16.16
N PHE A 410 12.03 8.39 -16.55
CA PHE A 410 11.75 7.04 -17.03
C PHE A 410 12.59 6.65 -18.25
N LEU A 411 12.79 7.57 -19.21
CA LEU A 411 13.66 7.31 -20.35
C LEU A 411 15.09 6.96 -19.90
N HIS A 412 15.67 7.70 -18.97
CA HIS A 412 17.02 7.43 -18.48
C HIS A 412 17.08 6.18 -17.60
N MET A 413 16.09 5.98 -16.72
CA MET A 413 15.97 4.74 -15.93
C MET A 413 15.84 3.51 -16.83
N TYR A 414 15.14 3.63 -17.97
CA TYR A 414 15.04 2.56 -18.96
C TYR A 414 16.41 2.24 -19.57
N LEU A 415 17.17 3.25 -19.99
CA LEU A 415 18.52 3.07 -20.55
C LEU A 415 19.43 2.33 -19.56
N LEU A 416 19.37 2.67 -18.27
CA LEU A 416 20.07 1.94 -17.22
C LEU A 416 19.53 0.53 -17.03
N THR A 417 18.21 0.35 -17.05
CA THR A 417 17.56 -0.96 -16.88
C THR A 417 18.01 -1.92 -17.98
N VAL A 418 18.15 -1.47 -19.22
CA VAL A 418 18.70 -2.28 -20.33
C VAL A 418 20.13 -2.75 -20.00
N ARG A 419 20.99 -1.86 -19.47
CA ARG A 419 22.36 -2.21 -19.08
C ARG A 419 22.41 -3.12 -17.85
N ILE A 420 21.55 -2.90 -16.87
CA ILE A 420 21.41 -3.70 -15.64
C ILE A 420 20.95 -5.12 -15.99
N ARG A 421 20.06 -5.30 -16.98
CA ARG A 421 19.65 -6.63 -17.46
C ARG A 421 20.78 -7.46 -18.06
N ALA A 422 21.89 -6.82 -18.46
CA ALA A 422 23.08 -7.50 -18.96
C ALA A 422 24.09 -7.88 -17.87
N LEU A 423 23.81 -7.59 -16.58
CA LEU A 423 24.64 -8.03 -15.46
C LEU A 423 24.60 -9.55 -15.31
N PRO A 424 25.69 -10.20 -14.84
CA PRO A 424 25.79 -11.66 -14.80
C PRO A 424 24.88 -12.33 -13.76
N SER A 425 24.42 -11.59 -12.75
CA SER A 425 23.63 -12.12 -11.63
C SER A 425 22.14 -11.72 -11.74
N PRO A 426 21.21 -12.69 -11.93
CA PRO A 426 19.77 -12.41 -11.98
C PRO A 426 19.21 -11.75 -10.72
N ASP A 427 19.74 -12.10 -9.54
CA ASP A 427 19.30 -11.52 -8.27
C ASP A 427 19.73 -10.06 -8.13
N SER A 428 20.92 -9.73 -8.65
CA SER A 428 21.38 -8.35 -8.73
C SER A 428 20.48 -7.56 -9.69
N VAL A 429 20.10 -8.09 -10.85
CA VAL A 429 19.14 -7.42 -11.76
C VAL A 429 17.84 -7.07 -11.04
N ARG A 430 17.22 -8.04 -10.34
CA ARG A 430 15.97 -7.83 -9.62
C ARG A 430 16.11 -6.75 -8.53
N THR A 431 17.18 -6.82 -7.75
CA THR A 431 17.44 -5.89 -6.65
C THR A 431 17.68 -4.47 -7.17
N HIS A 432 18.50 -4.33 -8.21
CA HIS A 432 18.81 -3.01 -8.77
C HIS A 432 17.61 -2.38 -9.47
N SER A 433 16.85 -3.16 -10.24
CA SER A 433 15.60 -2.67 -10.86
C SER A 433 14.56 -2.26 -9.83
N ARG A 434 14.46 -2.98 -8.70
CA ARG A 434 13.58 -2.61 -7.59
C ARG A 434 14.01 -1.29 -6.97
N HIS A 435 15.27 -1.20 -6.51
CA HIS A 435 15.76 0.02 -5.85
C HIS A 435 15.67 1.24 -6.76
N LEU A 436 15.98 1.11 -8.06
CA LEU A 436 15.88 2.22 -9.00
C LEU A 436 14.45 2.81 -9.07
N PHE A 437 13.43 1.96 -9.02
CA PHE A 437 12.04 2.42 -8.99
C PHE A 437 11.60 2.92 -7.60
N ASP A 438 12.11 2.32 -6.52
CA ASP A 438 11.86 2.78 -5.15
C ASP A 438 12.39 4.21 -4.96
N HIS A 439 13.60 4.52 -5.45
CA HIS A 439 14.19 5.87 -5.46
C HIS A 439 13.33 6.86 -6.25
N PHE A 440 12.87 6.46 -7.46
CA PHE A 440 11.95 7.26 -8.25
C PHE A 440 10.65 7.56 -7.49
N SER A 441 10.06 6.56 -6.85
CA SER A 441 8.80 6.69 -6.14
C SER A 441 8.92 7.68 -4.98
N HIS A 442 10.01 7.60 -4.22
CA HIS A 442 10.28 8.51 -3.12
C HIS A 442 10.47 9.96 -3.61
N ASN A 443 11.26 10.19 -4.65
CA ASN A 443 11.45 11.55 -5.17
C ASN A 443 10.18 12.10 -5.85
N ALA A 444 9.41 11.25 -6.53
CA ALA A 444 8.12 11.62 -7.09
C ALA A 444 7.13 12.02 -5.99
N GLU A 445 7.06 11.27 -4.89
CA GLU A 445 6.24 11.62 -3.73
C GLU A 445 6.65 12.97 -3.12
N GLN A 446 7.96 13.16 -2.91
CA GLN A 446 8.51 14.38 -2.38
C GLN A 446 8.16 15.58 -3.28
N ARG A 447 8.36 15.49 -4.60
CA ARG A 447 8.00 16.55 -5.56
C ARG A 447 6.50 16.83 -5.55
N MET A 448 5.64 15.81 -5.49
CA MET A 448 4.19 16.01 -5.38
C MET A 448 3.82 16.79 -4.12
N ALA A 449 4.47 16.49 -3.00
CA ALA A 449 4.24 17.18 -1.74
C ALA A 449 4.78 18.63 -1.75
N THR A 450 6.02 18.83 -2.20
CA THR A 450 6.72 20.11 -2.06
C THR A 450 6.47 21.07 -3.22
N LEU A 451 6.49 20.58 -4.46
CA LEU A 451 6.36 21.41 -5.66
C LEU A 451 4.92 21.59 -6.11
N HIS A 452 4.07 20.58 -5.90
CA HIS A 452 2.69 20.57 -6.39
C HIS A 452 1.65 20.70 -5.27
N ASN A 453 2.09 20.90 -4.03
CA ASN A 453 1.23 21.07 -2.84
C ASN A 453 0.17 19.97 -2.69
N ILE A 454 0.48 18.75 -3.15
CA ILE A 454 -0.38 17.57 -2.98
C ILE A 454 -0.10 17.00 -1.58
N SER A 455 -0.63 17.69 -0.58
CA SER A 455 -0.45 17.34 0.84
C SER A 455 -1.11 16.02 1.22
N SER A 456 -2.17 15.61 0.51
CA SER A 456 -2.86 14.34 0.75
C SER A 456 -2.01 13.14 0.32
N ARG A 457 -1.51 12.37 1.30
CA ARG A 457 -0.76 11.11 1.07
C ARG A 457 -1.56 10.09 0.26
N SER A 458 -2.88 10.00 0.46
CA SER A 458 -3.77 9.13 -0.33
C SER A 458 -3.79 9.50 -1.82
N ILE A 459 -3.86 10.80 -2.13
CA ILE A 459 -3.79 11.29 -3.51
C ILE A 459 -2.41 10.99 -4.09
N ARG A 460 -1.32 11.30 -3.37
CA ARG A 460 0.04 10.95 -3.80
C ARG A 460 0.19 9.45 -4.08
N ASN A 461 -0.30 8.59 -3.20
CA ASN A 461 -0.29 7.12 -3.39
C ASN A 461 -1.07 6.67 -4.63
N LYS A 462 -2.19 7.34 -4.96
CA LYS A 462 -2.90 7.09 -6.22
C LYS A 462 -2.03 7.45 -7.42
N TYR A 463 -1.43 8.64 -7.43
CA TYR A 463 -0.51 9.06 -8.49
C TYR A 463 0.72 8.15 -8.61
N LEU A 464 1.32 7.70 -7.50
CA LEU A 464 2.43 6.74 -7.52
C LEU A 464 2.04 5.40 -8.16
N LYS A 465 0.82 4.91 -7.92
CA LYS A 465 0.30 3.71 -8.59
C LYS A 465 0.14 3.94 -10.10
N ASP A 466 -0.37 5.11 -10.49
CA ASP A 466 -0.51 5.47 -11.91
C ASP A 466 0.87 5.58 -12.58
N LEU A 467 1.85 6.21 -11.92
CA LEU A 467 3.24 6.28 -12.38
C LEU A 467 3.91 4.91 -12.49
N PHE A 468 3.65 4.00 -11.55
CA PHE A 468 4.16 2.62 -11.65
C PHE A 468 3.61 1.90 -12.87
N ILE A 469 2.31 2.07 -13.17
CA ILE A 469 1.71 1.50 -14.39
C ILE A 469 2.34 2.11 -15.64
N GLN A 470 2.54 3.44 -15.67
CA GLN A 470 3.21 4.13 -16.76
C GLN A 470 4.64 3.62 -16.95
N TRP A 471 5.41 3.46 -15.88
CA TRP A 471 6.77 2.90 -15.93
C TRP A 471 6.80 1.52 -16.60
N ARG A 472 5.87 0.62 -16.25
CA ARG A 472 5.79 -0.69 -16.93
C ARG A 472 5.41 -0.56 -18.41
N GLY A 473 4.56 0.41 -18.75
CA GLY A 473 4.22 0.72 -20.14
C GLY A 473 5.43 1.24 -20.94
N VAL A 474 6.25 2.09 -20.31
CA VAL A 474 7.51 2.59 -20.87
C VAL A 474 8.49 1.44 -21.13
N LEU A 475 8.70 0.55 -20.14
CA LEU A 475 9.56 -0.63 -20.31
C LEU A 475 9.14 -1.44 -21.54
N ALA A 476 7.87 -1.83 -21.63
CA ALA A 476 7.38 -2.65 -22.72
C ALA A 476 7.51 -1.96 -24.09
N ALA A 477 7.18 -0.67 -24.17
CA ALA A 477 7.17 0.05 -25.43
C ALA A 477 8.58 0.37 -25.95
N TYR A 478 9.50 0.72 -25.07
CA TYR A 478 10.88 0.94 -25.47
C TYR A 478 11.60 -0.38 -25.77
N ASP A 479 11.29 -1.47 -25.06
CA ASP A 479 11.79 -2.82 -25.38
C ASP A 479 11.33 -3.22 -26.80
N GLU A 480 10.05 -3.00 -27.12
CA GLU A 480 9.52 -3.22 -28.47
C GLU A 480 10.21 -2.33 -29.52
N GLY A 481 10.39 -1.04 -29.22
CA GLY A 481 11.05 -0.09 -30.12
C GLY A 481 12.52 -0.45 -30.40
N LEU A 482 13.27 -0.88 -29.40
CA LEU A 482 14.66 -1.30 -29.59
C LEU A 482 14.79 -2.48 -30.57
N VAL A 483 13.85 -3.43 -30.51
CA VAL A 483 13.85 -4.65 -31.33
C VAL A 483 13.27 -4.41 -32.73
N LYS A 484 12.16 -3.67 -32.84
CA LYS A 484 11.46 -3.48 -34.13
C LYS A 484 12.05 -2.37 -34.99
N GLY A 485 12.86 -1.48 -34.43
CA GLY A 485 13.59 -0.45 -35.17
C GLY A 485 13.16 0.98 -34.82
N ASP A 486 13.90 1.94 -35.38
CA ASP A 486 13.87 3.34 -34.93
C ASP A 486 12.53 4.04 -35.14
N ALA A 487 11.75 3.64 -36.15
CA ALA A 487 10.41 4.19 -36.34
C ALA A 487 9.46 3.81 -35.18
N VAL A 488 9.53 2.56 -34.70
CA VAL A 488 8.71 2.08 -33.58
C VAL A 488 9.20 2.71 -32.27
N LEU A 489 10.52 2.82 -32.09
CA LEU A 489 11.10 3.52 -30.94
C LEU A 489 10.70 5.01 -30.93
N GLY A 490 10.72 5.67 -32.09
CA GLY A 490 10.28 7.05 -32.25
C GLY A 490 8.81 7.24 -31.89
N ALA A 491 7.93 6.33 -32.32
CA ALA A 491 6.53 6.34 -31.93
C ALA A 491 6.34 6.19 -30.40
N ALA A 492 7.13 5.32 -29.76
CA ALA A 492 7.09 5.15 -28.31
C ALA A 492 7.60 6.40 -27.57
N VAL A 493 8.70 6.99 -28.04
CA VAL A 493 9.26 8.25 -27.51
C VAL A 493 8.25 9.38 -27.64
N TRP A 494 7.66 9.56 -28.82
CA TRP A 494 6.63 10.57 -29.08
C TRP A 494 5.42 10.41 -28.16
N ARG A 495 4.91 9.17 -27.99
CA ARG A 495 3.76 8.90 -27.12
C ARG A 495 4.04 9.24 -25.66
N ASN A 496 5.25 8.96 -25.17
CA ASN A 496 5.60 9.14 -23.76
C ASN A 496 6.06 10.56 -23.44
N ILE A 497 7.00 11.12 -24.22
CA ILE A 497 7.61 12.43 -23.97
C ILE A 497 6.70 13.58 -24.45
N TRP A 498 6.08 13.44 -25.63
CA TRP A 498 5.18 14.45 -26.21
C TRP A 498 3.69 14.11 -26.03
N LYS A 499 3.36 13.14 -25.19
CA LYS A 499 1.96 12.76 -24.87
C LYS A 499 1.12 12.42 -26.12
N ALA A 500 1.76 11.90 -27.17
CA ALA A 500 1.15 11.67 -28.48
C ALA A 500 0.52 12.93 -29.12
N SER A 501 1.03 14.12 -28.79
CA SER A 501 0.62 15.37 -29.39
C SER A 501 1.33 15.59 -30.72
N GLY A 502 0.57 15.97 -31.76
CA GLY A 502 1.12 16.43 -33.04
C GLY A 502 1.55 17.90 -33.01
N THR A 503 1.29 18.62 -31.92
CA THR A 503 1.56 20.05 -31.77
C THR A 503 2.33 20.36 -30.49
N THR A 504 3.12 21.43 -30.53
CA THR A 504 3.79 22.00 -29.35
C THR A 504 2.82 22.79 -28.49
N HIS A 505 3.27 23.23 -27.31
CA HIS A 505 2.46 24.01 -26.38
C HIS A 505 2.00 25.37 -26.94
N ASP A 506 2.72 25.91 -27.93
CA ASP A 506 2.38 27.15 -28.64
C ASP A 506 1.41 26.92 -29.83
N GLY A 507 1.00 25.67 -30.06
CA GLY A 507 0.12 25.32 -31.18
C GLY A 507 0.83 25.20 -32.54
N ARG A 508 2.17 25.21 -32.58
CA ARG A 508 2.95 24.89 -33.78
C ARG A 508 2.97 23.38 -34.00
N ASP A 509 3.14 22.94 -35.25
CA ASP A 509 3.37 21.52 -35.55
C ASP A 509 4.64 21.02 -34.87
N LEU A 510 4.61 19.79 -34.36
CA LEU A 510 5.78 19.17 -33.74
C LEU A 510 6.88 18.97 -34.79
N ASP A 511 8.08 19.45 -34.48
CA ASP A 511 9.27 19.15 -35.28
C ASP A 511 9.71 17.70 -35.05
N TRP A 512 9.42 16.82 -36.01
CA TRP A 512 9.75 15.41 -35.93
C TRP A 512 11.27 15.14 -35.84
N THR A 513 12.12 16.10 -36.18
CA THR A 513 13.57 15.99 -35.94
C THR A 513 13.89 15.93 -34.44
N GLN A 514 13.08 16.52 -33.56
CA GLN A 514 13.21 16.41 -32.11
C GLN A 514 13.04 14.95 -31.65
N VAL A 515 12.00 14.26 -32.14
CA VAL A 515 11.74 12.85 -31.83
C VAL A 515 12.89 11.98 -32.35
N ALA A 516 13.35 12.22 -33.58
CA ALA A 516 14.47 11.50 -34.17
C ALA A 516 15.78 11.72 -33.39
N THR A 517 16.03 12.94 -32.91
CA THR A 517 17.18 13.27 -32.05
C THR A 517 17.14 12.48 -30.75
N VAL A 518 15.97 12.36 -30.10
CA VAL A 518 15.85 11.56 -28.87
C VAL A 518 16.10 10.07 -29.15
N VAL A 519 15.63 9.55 -30.29
CA VAL A 519 15.94 8.16 -30.71
C VAL A 519 17.44 7.96 -30.92
N ALA A 520 18.10 8.89 -31.63
CA ALA A 520 19.54 8.86 -31.83
C ALA A 520 20.31 8.92 -30.50
N TYR A 521 19.88 9.80 -29.59
CA TYR A 521 20.39 9.89 -28.22
C TYR A 521 20.27 8.55 -27.48
N MET A 522 19.09 7.93 -27.46
CA MET A 522 18.88 6.63 -26.81
C MET A 522 19.81 5.54 -27.38
N ARG A 523 19.94 5.47 -28.71
CA ARG A 523 20.83 4.49 -29.38
C ARG A 523 22.28 4.71 -29.00
N ARG A 524 22.75 5.96 -29.01
CA ARG A 524 24.11 6.30 -28.61
C ARG A 524 24.35 5.94 -27.15
N VAL A 525 23.46 6.35 -26.24
CA VAL A 525 23.60 6.10 -24.81
C VAL A 525 23.66 4.60 -24.53
N LEU A 526 22.81 3.79 -25.14
CA LEU A 526 22.88 2.33 -24.99
C LEU A 526 24.20 1.75 -25.52
N SER A 527 24.69 2.24 -26.66
CA SER A 527 26.01 1.85 -27.21
C SER A 527 27.15 2.23 -26.26
N ASP A 528 27.08 3.39 -25.63
CA ASP A 528 28.10 3.86 -24.68
C ASP A 528 28.03 3.05 -23.38
N LEU A 529 26.83 2.84 -22.82
CA LEU A 529 26.59 2.01 -21.62
C LEU A 529 27.05 0.56 -21.80
N ALA A 530 26.88 0.00 -23.00
CA ALA A 530 27.34 -1.36 -23.32
C ALA A 530 28.87 -1.50 -23.25
N LYS A 531 29.62 -0.40 -23.42
CA LYS A 531 31.10 -0.38 -23.35
C LYS A 531 31.61 -0.02 -21.95
N THR A 532 30.74 0.44 -21.06
CA THR A 532 31.10 0.84 -19.70
C THR A 532 31.19 -0.35 -18.77
N ASN A 533 32.30 -0.41 -18.03
CA ASN A 533 32.48 -1.41 -16.97
C ASN A 533 31.55 -1.12 -15.80
N GLU A 534 31.14 -2.15 -15.06
CA GLU A 534 30.15 -2.04 -13.99
C GLU A 534 30.62 -1.11 -12.86
N ALA A 535 31.91 -1.15 -12.53
CA ALA A 535 32.53 -0.30 -11.52
C ALA A 535 32.51 1.19 -11.88
N ASP A 536 32.48 1.52 -13.17
CA ASP A 536 32.58 2.88 -13.69
C ASP A 536 31.21 3.47 -14.04
N LEU A 537 30.13 2.69 -13.95
CA LEU A 537 28.78 3.10 -14.33
C LEU A 537 28.37 4.45 -13.72
N VAL A 538 28.54 4.63 -12.42
CA VAL A 538 28.15 5.89 -11.74
C VAL A 538 29.01 7.06 -12.20
N PHE A 539 30.32 6.86 -12.35
CA PHE A 539 31.25 7.92 -12.74
C PHE A 539 31.04 8.34 -14.19
N ASP A 540 30.73 7.42 -15.09
CA ASP A 540 30.60 7.71 -16.51
C ASP A 540 29.26 8.34 -16.90
N LEU A 541 28.22 8.21 -16.07
CA LEU A 541 26.89 8.72 -16.37
C LEU A 541 26.80 10.25 -16.36
N VAL A 542 27.47 10.89 -15.39
CA VAL A 542 27.42 12.36 -15.18
C VAL A 542 28.82 12.98 -15.13
N GLY A 543 29.88 12.15 -15.12
CA GLY A 543 31.23 12.47 -14.68
C GLY A 543 31.79 13.83 -15.02
N SER A 544 32.18 14.55 -13.96
CA SER A 544 33.28 15.51 -13.95
C SER A 544 34.45 14.87 -13.18
N ASP A 545 35.34 14.14 -13.84
CA ASP A 545 36.70 13.98 -13.33
C ASP A 545 37.69 13.74 -14.48
N SER A 546 38.68 14.62 -14.54
CA SER A 546 39.73 14.68 -15.54
C SER A 546 40.87 13.74 -15.19
N VAL A 547 40.72 12.45 -15.50
CA VAL A 547 41.88 11.55 -15.47
C VAL A 547 42.69 11.74 -16.76
N ALA A 548 43.89 12.31 -16.61
CA ALA A 548 44.93 12.41 -17.65
C ALA A 548 44.64 13.32 -18.87
N GLY A 549 44.03 14.50 -18.66
CA GLY A 549 44.04 15.59 -19.65
C GLY A 549 43.20 15.36 -20.91
N LYS A 550 42.32 14.34 -20.92
CA LYS A 550 41.25 14.18 -21.92
C LYS A 550 39.91 14.29 -21.20
N GLU A 551 39.11 15.31 -21.52
CA GLU A 551 37.73 15.40 -21.05
C GLU A 551 36.94 14.15 -21.51
N LYS A 552 36.63 13.25 -20.58
CA LYS A 552 35.70 12.16 -20.84
C LYS A 552 34.29 12.74 -20.71
N LYS A 553 33.63 13.00 -21.84
CA LYS A 553 32.26 13.50 -21.86
C LYS A 553 31.33 12.47 -21.21
N ALA A 554 30.47 12.94 -20.30
CA ALA A 554 29.42 12.15 -19.67
C ALA A 554 28.59 11.37 -20.71
N ILE A 555 28.10 10.20 -20.32
CA ILE A 555 27.26 9.35 -21.17
C ILE A 555 25.89 10.02 -21.41
N PHE A 556 25.26 10.49 -20.32
CA PHE A 556 24.05 11.29 -20.41
C PHE A 556 24.36 12.71 -20.86
N GLY A 557 23.35 13.33 -21.47
CA GLY A 557 23.46 14.65 -22.09
C GLY A 557 23.71 14.56 -23.61
N PRO A 558 23.28 15.60 -24.35
CA PRO A 558 23.25 15.57 -25.80
C PRO A 558 24.67 15.71 -26.35
N ARG A 559 24.90 15.12 -27.52
CA ARG A 559 26.12 15.32 -28.31
C ARG A 559 25.73 15.80 -29.70
N GLY A 560 26.64 16.50 -30.37
CA GLY A 560 26.40 16.98 -31.74
C GLY A 560 26.08 15.86 -32.74
N ILE A 561 26.51 14.61 -32.46
CA ILE A 561 26.12 13.46 -33.27
C ILE A 561 24.63 13.11 -33.15
N ASP A 562 24.03 13.32 -31.98
CA ASP A 562 22.60 13.05 -31.74
C ASP A 562 21.75 14.00 -32.58
N MET A 563 22.09 15.30 -32.54
CA MET A 563 21.45 16.35 -33.34
C MET A 563 21.60 16.07 -34.83
N LYS A 564 22.83 15.75 -35.27
CA LYS A 564 23.13 15.46 -36.68
C LYS A 564 22.37 14.24 -37.19
N LEU A 565 22.26 13.18 -36.39
CA LEU A 565 21.53 11.96 -36.77
C LEU A 565 20.02 12.17 -36.74
N GLY A 566 19.51 12.98 -35.80
CA GLY A 566 18.11 13.37 -35.73
C GLY A 566 17.68 14.37 -36.81
N GLY A 567 18.63 15.03 -37.47
CA GLY A 567 18.38 16.02 -38.50
C GLY A 567 18.17 17.45 -37.96
N MET A 568 18.45 17.69 -36.68
CA MET A 568 18.51 19.03 -36.11
C MET A 568 19.78 19.74 -36.59
N LYS A 569 19.63 20.98 -37.08
CA LYS A 569 20.71 21.76 -37.69
C LYS A 569 21.50 22.59 -36.68
#